data_AF-A0A6B3GNG7-F1
#
_entry.id   AF-A0A6B3GNG7-F1
#
_cell.length_a   1.000
_cell.length_b   1.000
_cell.length_c   1.000
_cell.angle_alpha   90.00
_cell.angle_beta   90.00
_cell.angle_gamma   90.00
#
_symmetry.space_group_name_H-M   'P 1'
#
loop_
_entity.id
_entity.type
_entity.pdbx_description
1 polymer ?
#
loop_
_entity_poly.entity_id
_entity_poly.type
_entity_poly.pdbx_seq_one_letter_code
_entity_poly.pdbx_strand_id
1 'polypeptide(L)'
;WRLQLTETRLDLDLDVGCHAEAVSELTALTAAHPLRERLRELLMVALYRSGRQAEALAVYADTRRLLAEELGVDPRPELAQLQQRILRADEELARPADEPAPAPAPLRPAQLPATVPDFTGRSAFVTELSSRLATAEGSVMAVSAVAGIGGVGKTTLAVHVAHQARRHFPDGQLYVDLQGAGARAAEPETVLGSFLRALGTADSA
;
A
#
# COMPACT_ATOMS: atom_id res chain seq x y z
N TRP A 1 -20.53 -0.70 -16.33
CA TRP A 1 -20.17 -0.50 -14.91
C TRP A 1 -20.20 -1.79 -14.10
N ARG A 2 -21.36 -2.40 -13.78
CA ARG A 2 -21.39 -3.60 -12.89
C ARG A 2 -20.53 -4.77 -13.40
N LEU A 3 -20.63 -5.13 -14.68
CA LEU A 3 -19.88 -6.26 -15.25
C LEU A 3 -18.37 -6.01 -15.28
N GLN A 4 -17.93 -4.79 -15.61
CA GLN A 4 -16.51 -4.41 -15.56
C GLN A 4 -15.96 -4.47 -14.13
N LEU A 5 -16.73 -4.02 -13.14
CA LEU A 5 -16.33 -4.16 -11.74
C LEU A 5 -16.21 -5.63 -11.32
N THR A 6 -17.09 -6.50 -11.82
CA THR A 6 -16.99 -7.95 -11.61
C THR A 6 -15.74 -8.52 -12.27
N GLU A 7 -15.45 -8.14 -13.52
CA GLU A 7 -14.20 -8.52 -14.22
C GLU A 7 -12.96 -8.09 -13.43
N THR A 8 -12.91 -6.84 -12.96
CA THR A 8 -11.79 -6.32 -12.15
C THR A 8 -11.66 -7.05 -10.81
N ARG A 9 -12.76 -7.32 -10.11
CA ARG A 9 -12.72 -8.08 -8.85
C ARG A 9 -12.17 -9.49 -9.08
N LEU A 10 -12.65 -10.18 -10.12
CA LEU A 10 -12.20 -11.53 -10.44
C LEU A 10 -10.73 -11.59 -10.85
N ASP A 11 -10.24 -10.57 -11.55
CA ASP A 11 -8.80 -10.41 -11.84
C ASP A 11 -7.99 -10.35 -10.53
N LEU A 12 -8.42 -9.52 -9.58
CA LEU A 12 -7.79 -9.42 -8.25
C LEU A 12 -7.89 -10.73 -7.45
N ASP A 13 -9.04 -11.41 -7.48
CA ASP A 13 -9.21 -12.71 -6.80
C ASP A 13 -8.25 -13.76 -7.36
N LEU A 14 -7.95 -13.71 -8.67
CA LEU A 14 -6.96 -14.58 -9.30
C LEU A 14 -5.52 -14.22 -8.93
N ASP A 15 -5.24 -12.98 -8.57
CA ASP A 15 -3.90 -12.57 -8.12
C ASP A 15 -3.64 -12.97 -6.66
N VAL A 16 -4.67 -12.93 -5.81
CA VAL A 16 -4.58 -13.35 -4.39
C VAL A 16 -4.61 -14.87 -4.20
N GLY A 17 -4.77 -15.65 -5.27
CA GLY A 17 -4.69 -17.12 -5.24
C GLY A 17 -6.03 -17.85 -5.06
N CYS A 18 -7.17 -17.14 -5.12
CA CYS A 18 -8.51 -17.71 -4.96
C CYS A 18 -9.03 -18.40 -6.24
N HIS A 19 -8.20 -19.23 -6.88
CA HIS A 19 -8.47 -19.75 -8.22
C HIS A 19 -9.69 -20.67 -8.29
N ALA A 20 -9.91 -21.53 -7.29
CA ALA A 20 -11.00 -22.51 -7.31
C ALA A 20 -12.39 -21.86 -7.28
N GLU A 21 -12.57 -20.87 -6.40
CA GLU A 21 -13.82 -20.10 -6.30
C GLU A 21 -14.04 -19.26 -7.56
N ALA A 22 -12.98 -18.61 -8.06
CA ALA A 22 -13.02 -17.84 -9.30
C ALA A 22 -13.42 -18.71 -10.51
N VAL A 23 -12.94 -19.95 -10.63
CA VAL A 23 -13.32 -20.86 -11.72
C VAL A 23 -14.84 -21.10 -11.74
N SER A 24 -15.47 -21.38 -10.59
CA SER A 24 -16.92 -21.63 -10.54
C SER A 24 -17.72 -20.41 -10.98
N GLU A 25 -17.36 -19.22 -10.48
CA GLU A 25 -18.04 -17.98 -10.85
C GLU A 25 -17.81 -17.59 -12.31
N LEU A 26 -16.56 -17.67 -12.79
CA LEU A 26 -16.20 -17.39 -14.18
C LEU A 26 -16.88 -18.37 -15.14
N THR A 27 -17.07 -19.63 -14.75
CA THR A 27 -17.84 -20.61 -15.54
C THR A 27 -19.30 -20.14 -15.72
N ALA A 28 -19.94 -19.69 -14.64
CA ALA A 28 -21.31 -19.17 -14.72
C ALA A 28 -21.41 -17.89 -15.56
N LEU A 29 -20.46 -16.96 -15.38
CA LEU A 29 -20.43 -15.70 -16.12
C LEU A 29 -20.13 -15.87 -17.61
N THR A 30 -19.25 -16.81 -17.97
CA THR A 30 -18.92 -17.13 -19.38
C THR A 30 -20.05 -17.87 -20.09
N ALA A 31 -20.92 -18.57 -19.35
CA ALA A 31 -22.16 -19.12 -19.88
C ALA A 31 -23.23 -18.03 -20.10
N ALA A 32 -23.34 -17.08 -19.17
CA ALA A 32 -24.28 -15.95 -19.29
C ALA A 32 -23.87 -14.91 -20.34
N HIS A 33 -22.57 -14.75 -20.56
CA HIS A 33 -22.00 -13.76 -21.48
C HIS A 33 -20.98 -14.42 -22.44
N PRO A 34 -21.44 -15.27 -23.37
CA PRO A 34 -20.55 -16.15 -24.12
C PRO A 34 -19.62 -15.43 -25.10
N LEU A 35 -20.01 -14.24 -25.60
CA LEU A 35 -19.20 -13.39 -26.48
C LEU A 35 -18.24 -12.44 -25.74
N ARG A 36 -18.21 -12.46 -24.40
CA ARG A 36 -17.28 -11.63 -23.62
C ARG A 36 -15.93 -12.33 -23.46
N GLU A 37 -15.02 -12.05 -24.38
CA GLU A 37 -13.68 -12.65 -24.38
C GLU A 37 -12.90 -12.42 -23.09
N ARG A 38 -13.03 -11.26 -22.43
CA ARG A 38 -12.34 -10.99 -21.15
C ARG A 38 -12.70 -11.99 -20.06
N LEU A 39 -13.97 -12.44 -19.98
CA LEU A 39 -14.37 -13.46 -19.01
C LEU A 39 -13.78 -14.83 -19.36
N ARG A 40 -13.65 -15.13 -20.67
CA ARG A 40 -13.00 -16.36 -21.16
C ARG A 40 -11.49 -16.34 -20.87
N GLU A 41 -10.83 -15.21 -21.04
CA GLU A 41 -9.42 -14.99 -20.65
C GLU A 41 -9.22 -15.28 -19.16
N LEU A 42 -10.01 -14.66 -18.29
CA LEU A 42 -9.93 -14.87 -16.85
C LEU A 42 -10.16 -16.34 -16.47
N LEU A 43 -11.13 -17.01 -17.10
CA LEU A 43 -11.37 -18.44 -16.88
C LEU A 43 -10.17 -19.31 -17.31
N MET A 44 -9.56 -19.00 -18.46
CA MET A 44 -8.36 -19.70 -18.93
C MET A 44 -7.19 -19.54 -17.95
N VAL A 45 -6.96 -18.32 -17.43
CA VAL A 45 -5.93 -18.06 -16.42
C VAL A 45 -6.21 -18.84 -15.14
N ALA A 46 -7.45 -18.79 -14.65
CA ALA A 46 -7.87 -19.47 -13.43
C ALA A 46 -7.66 -21.00 -13.50
N LEU A 47 -8.06 -21.61 -14.62
CA LEU A 47 -7.87 -23.04 -14.88
C LEU A 47 -6.39 -23.39 -14.98
N TYR A 48 -5.59 -22.60 -15.70
CA TYR A 48 -4.15 -22.84 -15.83
C TYR A 48 -3.42 -22.75 -14.48
N ARG A 49 -3.65 -21.68 -13.69
CA ARG A 49 -3.07 -21.52 -12.34
C ARG A 49 -3.52 -22.63 -11.37
N SER A 50 -4.68 -23.24 -11.61
CA SER A 50 -5.17 -24.41 -10.86
C SER A 50 -4.60 -25.76 -11.35
N GLY A 51 -3.63 -25.76 -12.27
CA GLY A 51 -3.04 -26.97 -12.85
C GLY A 51 -3.92 -27.67 -13.91
N ARG A 52 -5.02 -27.05 -14.34
CA ARG A 52 -6.00 -27.61 -15.29
C ARG A 52 -5.76 -27.08 -16.71
N GLN A 53 -4.52 -27.23 -17.20
CA GLN A 53 -4.07 -26.70 -18.49
C GLN A 53 -4.93 -27.15 -19.68
N ALA A 54 -5.31 -28.44 -19.72
CA ALA A 54 -6.12 -28.99 -20.81
C ALA A 54 -7.50 -28.31 -20.91
N GLU A 55 -8.11 -28.00 -19.76
CA GLU A 55 -9.40 -27.33 -19.71
C GLU A 55 -9.29 -25.85 -20.13
N ALA A 56 -8.21 -25.17 -19.75
CA ALA A 56 -7.94 -23.81 -20.23
C ALA A 56 -7.83 -23.77 -21.77
N LEU A 57 -7.16 -24.75 -22.38
CA LEU A 57 -7.06 -24.85 -23.84
C LEU A 57 -8.39 -25.22 -24.52
N ALA A 58 -9.24 -26.02 -23.85
CA ALA A 58 -10.60 -26.30 -24.32
C ALA A 58 -11.46 -25.03 -24.36
N VAL A 59 -11.37 -24.17 -23.33
CA VAL A 59 -12.08 -22.87 -23.31
C VAL A 59 -11.69 -21.99 -24.51
N TYR A 60 -10.40 -21.97 -24.90
CA TYR A 60 -9.97 -21.26 -26.10
C TYR A 60 -10.59 -21.84 -27.37
N ALA A 61 -10.54 -23.16 -27.54
CA ALA A 61 -11.07 -23.84 -28.71
C ALA A 61 -12.57 -23.60 -28.88
N ASP A 62 -13.32 -23.64 -27.78
CA ASP A 62 -14.74 -23.33 -27.73
C ASP A 62 -15.03 -21.87 -28.07
N THR A 63 -14.22 -20.96 -27.54
CA THR A 63 -14.37 -19.51 -27.81
C THR A 63 -14.09 -19.19 -29.27
N ARG A 64 -13.05 -19.76 -29.88
CA ARG A 64 -12.74 -19.58 -31.31
C ARG A 64 -13.88 -20.09 -32.21
N ARG A 65 -14.42 -21.27 -31.91
CA ARG A 65 -15.55 -21.85 -32.65
C ARG A 65 -16.78 -20.94 -32.55
N LEU A 66 -17.13 -20.51 -31.34
CA LEU A 66 -18.27 -19.64 -31.10
C LEU A 66 -18.14 -18.30 -31.83
N LEU A 67 -16.98 -17.64 -31.78
CA LEU A 67 -16.77 -16.36 -32.46
C LEU A 67 -16.83 -16.50 -33.98
N ALA A 68 -16.31 -17.60 -34.54
CA ALA A 68 -16.40 -17.89 -35.95
C ALA A 68 -17.86 -18.16 -36.39
N GLU A 69 -18.63 -18.90 -35.58
CA GLU A 69 -20.02 -19.24 -35.87
C GLU A 69 -20.98 -18.04 -35.73
N GLU A 70 -20.86 -17.25 -34.67
CA GLU A 70 -21.79 -16.17 -34.34
C GLU A 70 -21.42 -14.83 -35.01
N LEU A 71 -20.13 -14.56 -35.17
CA LEU A 71 -19.62 -13.26 -35.62
C LEU A 71 -18.76 -13.34 -36.90
N GLY A 72 -18.32 -14.54 -37.30
CA GLY A 72 -17.41 -14.70 -38.45
C GLY A 72 -16.02 -14.11 -38.23
N VAL A 73 -15.61 -13.94 -36.97
CA VAL A 73 -14.32 -13.33 -36.59
C VAL A 73 -13.45 -14.30 -35.81
N ASP A 74 -12.14 -14.08 -35.89
CA ASP A 74 -11.17 -14.75 -35.03
C ASP A 74 -11.10 -14.09 -33.63
N PRO A 75 -10.62 -14.81 -32.60
CA PRO A 75 -10.40 -14.24 -31.28
C PRO A 75 -9.40 -13.09 -31.28
N ARG A 76 -9.52 -12.21 -30.28
CA ARG A 76 -8.60 -11.09 -30.09
C ARG A 76 -7.15 -11.56 -29.90
N PRO A 77 -6.17 -10.75 -30.31
CA PRO A 77 -4.74 -11.08 -30.17
C PRO A 77 -4.34 -11.46 -28.75
N GLU A 78 -4.92 -10.83 -27.74
CA GLU A 78 -4.65 -11.09 -26.32
C GLU A 78 -5.02 -12.54 -25.93
N LEU A 79 -6.18 -13.02 -26.38
CA LEU A 79 -6.63 -14.40 -26.12
C LEU A 79 -5.74 -15.42 -26.84
N ALA A 80 -5.34 -15.12 -28.09
CA ALA A 80 -4.42 -15.97 -28.86
C ALA A 80 -3.02 -16.03 -28.21
N GLN A 81 -2.50 -14.91 -27.71
CA GLN A 81 -1.25 -14.87 -26.97
C GLN A 81 -1.32 -15.67 -25.67
N LEU A 82 -2.43 -15.57 -24.92
CA LEU A 82 -2.65 -16.36 -23.72
C LEU A 82 -2.61 -17.87 -24.02
N GLN A 83 -3.26 -18.33 -25.10
CA GLN A 83 -3.18 -19.72 -25.54
C GLN A 83 -1.72 -20.16 -25.78
N GLN A 84 -0.92 -19.34 -26.47
CA GLN A 84 0.48 -19.65 -26.76
C GLN A 84 1.34 -19.73 -25.48
N ARG A 85 1.10 -18.84 -24.51
CA ARG A 85 1.79 -18.88 -23.20
C ARG A 85 1.43 -20.15 -22.43
N ILE A 86 0.16 -20.53 -22.42
CA ILE A 86 -0.32 -21.77 -21.79
C ILE A 86 0.30 -23.00 -22.47
N LEU A 87 0.38 -23.04 -23.80
CA LEU A 87 1.01 -24.15 -24.54
C LEU A 87 2.51 -24.31 -24.22
N ARG A 88 3.19 -23.19 -23.94
CA ARG A 88 4.61 -23.17 -23.56
C ARG A 88 4.86 -23.47 -22.08
N ALA A 89 3.80 -23.70 -21.29
CA ALA A 89 3.89 -23.85 -19.85
C ALA A 89 4.66 -22.69 -19.20
N ASP A 90 4.32 -21.46 -19.58
CA ASP A 90 4.95 -20.24 -19.07
C ASP A 90 4.83 -20.16 -17.54
N GLU A 91 5.98 -20.17 -16.86
CA GLU A 91 6.08 -20.09 -15.40
C GLU A 91 5.62 -18.73 -14.86
N GLU A 92 5.80 -17.64 -15.62
CA GLU A 92 5.33 -16.31 -15.20
C GLU A 92 3.80 -16.23 -15.19
N LEU A 93 3.12 -16.99 -16.06
CA LEU A 93 1.66 -17.09 -16.06
C LEU A 93 1.15 -17.97 -14.90
N ALA A 94 1.93 -19.00 -14.54
CA ALA A 94 1.59 -19.94 -13.47
C ALA A 94 1.80 -19.33 -12.08
N ARG A 95 2.73 -18.37 -11.96
CA ARG A 95 2.91 -17.60 -10.73
C ARG A 95 1.71 -16.67 -10.52
N PRO A 96 1.11 -16.64 -9.31
CA PRO A 96 0.26 -15.52 -8.93
C PRO A 96 1.03 -14.22 -9.18
N ALA A 97 0.38 -13.20 -9.74
CA ALA A 97 1.01 -11.89 -9.79
C ALA A 97 1.23 -11.49 -8.33
N ASP A 98 2.49 -11.46 -7.93
CA ASP A 98 2.97 -11.19 -6.57
C ASP A 98 2.66 -12.28 -5.53
N GLU A 99 3.70 -13.06 -5.22
CA GLU A 99 4.14 -13.10 -3.82
C GLU A 99 4.20 -11.63 -3.40
N PRO A 100 3.34 -11.13 -2.49
CA PRO A 100 3.28 -9.70 -2.23
C PRO A 100 4.70 -9.28 -1.86
N ALA A 101 5.32 -8.47 -2.72
CA ALA A 101 6.51 -7.73 -2.32
C ALA A 101 6.14 -7.14 -0.95
N PRO A 102 6.92 -7.41 0.12
CA PRO A 102 6.50 -7.08 1.47
C PRO A 102 6.03 -5.64 1.42
N ALA A 103 4.74 -5.43 1.74
CA ALA A 103 4.14 -4.10 1.71
C ALA A 103 5.16 -3.15 2.32
N PRO A 104 5.58 -2.07 1.63
CA PRO A 104 6.68 -1.25 2.08
C PRO A 104 6.43 -0.95 3.54
N ALA A 105 7.37 -1.37 4.41
CA ALA A 105 7.18 -1.29 5.84
C ALA A 105 6.69 0.12 6.16
N PRO A 106 5.65 0.28 7.01
CA PRO A 106 5.06 1.58 7.27
C PRO A 106 6.19 2.56 7.59
N LEU A 107 6.26 3.67 6.86
CA LEU A 107 7.30 4.66 7.07
C LEU A 107 7.15 5.19 8.50
N ARG A 108 8.20 5.00 9.30
CA ARG A 108 8.28 5.44 10.69
C ARG A 108 9.35 6.51 10.78
N PRO A 109 9.01 7.79 10.61
CA PRO A 109 9.97 8.88 10.69
C PRO A 109 10.73 8.86 12.02
N ALA A 110 12.03 9.14 11.99
CA ALA A 110 12.88 9.27 13.17
C ALA A 110 13.67 10.57 13.10
N GLN A 111 12.96 11.71 13.08
CA GLN A 111 13.53 13.02 12.73
C GLN A 111 14.09 13.81 13.92
N LEU A 112 14.03 13.25 15.13
CA LEU A 112 14.53 13.95 16.31
C LEU A 112 16.03 14.24 16.17
N PRO A 113 16.48 15.48 16.43
CA PRO A 113 17.90 15.81 16.49
C PRO A 113 18.65 14.92 17.47
N ALA A 114 19.97 14.81 17.31
CA ALA A 114 20.80 14.08 18.25
C ALA A 114 20.60 14.61 19.69
N THR A 115 20.49 13.69 20.64
CA THR A 115 20.47 14.06 22.06
C THR A 115 21.87 14.45 22.53
N VAL A 116 21.96 15.20 23.63
CA VAL A 116 23.24 15.49 24.29
C VAL A 116 23.56 14.39 25.31
N PRO A 117 24.78 13.85 25.32
CA PRO A 117 25.16 12.77 26.25
C PRO A 117 25.18 13.23 27.71
N ASP A 118 25.58 14.49 27.96
CA ASP A 118 25.80 15.02 29.32
C ASP A 118 24.63 15.89 29.80
N PHE A 119 23.38 15.46 29.53
CA PHE A 119 22.20 16.19 29.99
C PHE A 119 22.13 16.19 31.53
N THR A 120 22.20 17.37 32.15
CA THR A 120 22.20 17.51 33.62
C THR A 120 21.12 18.47 34.11
N GLY A 121 20.66 18.25 35.34
CA GLY A 121 19.59 19.04 35.96
C GLY A 121 18.22 18.81 35.30
N ARG A 122 17.22 19.62 35.69
CA ARG A 122 15.86 19.60 35.10
C ARG A 122 15.11 18.25 35.23
N SER A 123 15.54 17.36 36.11
CA SER A 123 14.93 16.04 36.33
C SER A 123 13.43 16.10 36.61
N ALA A 124 12.98 17.11 37.35
CA ALA A 124 11.57 17.36 37.60
C ALA A 124 10.78 17.60 36.29
N PHE A 125 11.28 18.47 35.40
CA PHE A 125 10.64 18.74 34.11
C PHE A 125 10.69 17.55 33.16
N VAL A 126 11.80 16.81 33.15
CA VAL A 126 11.92 15.58 32.35
C VAL A 126 10.89 14.56 32.80
N THR A 127 10.78 14.32 34.11
CA THR A 127 9.82 13.36 34.68
C THR A 127 8.39 13.78 34.38
N GLU A 128 8.06 15.05 34.58
CA GLU A 128 6.73 15.59 34.32
C GLU A 128 6.31 15.45 32.86
N LEU A 129 7.16 15.89 31.92
CA LEU A 129 6.85 15.84 30.49
C LEU A 129 6.81 14.39 29.98
N SER A 130 7.76 13.54 30.38
CA SER A 130 7.75 12.12 30.01
C SER A 130 6.50 11.40 30.52
N SER A 131 6.04 11.71 31.74
CA SER A 131 4.80 11.15 32.28
C SER A 131 3.59 11.58 31.46
N ARG A 132 3.46 12.88 31.15
CA ARG A 132 2.33 13.39 30.35
C ARG A 132 2.26 12.77 28.96
N LEU A 133 3.42 12.57 28.33
CA LEU A 133 3.52 11.92 27.02
C LEU A 133 3.19 10.42 27.09
N ALA A 134 3.57 9.73 28.17
CA ALA A 134 3.26 8.31 28.34
C ALA A 134 1.78 8.04 28.64
N THR A 135 1.09 8.95 29.34
CA THR A 135 -0.33 8.81 29.68
C THR A 135 -1.28 9.35 28.60
N ALA A 136 -0.77 9.71 27.42
CA ALA A 136 -1.58 10.25 26.33
C ALA A 136 -2.41 9.18 25.59
N GLU A 137 -2.26 7.90 25.94
CA GLU A 137 -3.11 6.80 25.47
C GLU A 137 -4.58 7.09 25.81
N GLY A 138 -5.35 7.56 24.81
CA GLY A 138 -6.78 7.89 24.94
C GLY A 138 -7.14 9.37 24.80
N SER A 139 -6.18 10.28 24.62
CA SER A 139 -6.44 11.67 24.22
C SER A 139 -6.40 11.82 22.70
N VAL A 140 -7.33 12.61 22.13
CA VAL A 140 -7.38 12.91 20.69
C VAL A 140 -6.15 13.73 20.25
N MET A 141 -5.56 14.54 21.14
CA MET A 141 -4.31 15.30 20.92
C MET A 141 -3.79 15.89 22.23
N ALA A 142 -2.50 15.72 22.57
CA ALA A 142 -1.87 16.36 23.72
C ALA A 142 -0.80 17.37 23.25
N VAL A 143 -0.93 18.64 23.65
CA VAL A 143 0.03 19.71 23.32
C VAL A 143 0.77 20.13 24.59
N SER A 144 2.10 20.07 24.57
CA SER A 144 2.97 20.54 25.66
C SER A 144 3.90 21.65 25.14
N ALA A 145 4.01 22.75 25.89
CA ALA A 145 4.85 23.88 25.54
C ALA A 145 5.95 24.10 26.61
N VAL A 146 7.18 24.34 26.16
CA VAL A 146 8.33 24.67 27.02
C VAL A 146 8.71 26.13 26.78
N ALA A 147 8.56 26.98 27.79
CA ALA A 147 8.85 28.42 27.71
C ALA A 147 10.01 28.81 28.64
N GLY A 148 10.67 29.93 28.34
CA GLY A 148 11.84 30.42 29.08
C GLY A 148 12.75 31.28 28.23
N ILE A 149 13.72 31.94 28.87
CA ILE A 149 14.64 32.88 28.22
C ILE A 149 15.44 32.24 27.06
N GLY A 150 15.93 33.06 26.14
CA GLY A 150 16.82 32.61 25.06
C GLY A 150 18.05 31.88 25.61
N GLY A 151 18.50 30.82 24.94
CA GLY A 151 19.70 30.08 25.34
C GLY A 151 19.57 29.17 26.57
N VAL A 152 18.43 29.15 27.28
CA VAL A 152 18.26 28.33 28.50
C VAL A 152 18.17 26.80 28.27
N GLY A 153 18.28 26.34 27.02
CA GLY A 153 18.27 24.91 26.69
C GLY A 153 16.88 24.28 26.50
N LYS A 154 15.84 25.07 26.14
CA LYS A 154 14.46 24.55 25.93
C LYS A 154 14.40 23.45 24.87
N THR A 155 15.04 23.70 23.72
CA THR A 155 15.12 22.73 22.62
C THR A 155 15.85 21.48 23.07
N THR A 156 16.95 21.63 23.82
CA THR A 156 17.69 20.49 24.40
C THR A 156 16.82 19.66 25.34
N LEU A 157 16.05 20.29 26.23
CA LEU A 157 15.09 19.61 27.12
C LEU A 157 14.00 18.89 26.31
N ALA A 158 13.40 19.55 25.32
CA ALA A 158 12.34 18.97 24.50
C ALA A 158 12.82 17.75 23.69
N VAL A 159 14.00 17.86 23.05
CA VAL A 159 14.63 16.75 22.33
C VAL A 159 14.97 15.61 23.28
N HIS A 160 15.53 15.90 24.45
CA HIS A 160 15.87 14.89 25.45
C HIS A 160 14.63 14.09 25.92
N VAL A 161 13.54 14.78 26.24
CA VAL A 161 12.27 14.15 26.61
C VAL A 161 11.69 13.34 25.45
N ALA A 162 11.73 13.88 24.22
CA ALA A 162 11.22 13.19 23.04
C ALA A 162 11.96 11.87 22.77
N HIS A 163 13.28 11.82 23.00
CA HIS A 163 14.05 10.58 22.93
C HIS A 163 13.60 9.54 23.97
N GLN A 164 13.34 9.95 25.21
CA GLN A 164 12.84 9.04 26.26
C GLN A 164 11.42 8.53 25.95
N ALA A 165 10.60 9.36 25.30
CA ALA A 165 9.21 9.03 25.00
C ALA A 165 9.04 8.15 23.74
N ARG A 166 10.08 7.96 22.91
CA ARG A 166 10.02 7.26 21.61
C ARG A 166 9.22 5.95 21.63
N ARG A 167 9.37 5.15 22.69
CA ARG A 167 8.68 3.85 22.82
C ARG A 167 7.15 3.95 22.85
N HIS A 168 6.60 5.08 23.25
CA HIS A 168 5.15 5.33 23.27
C HIS A 168 4.63 5.88 21.93
N PHE A 169 5.52 6.16 20.96
CA PHE A 169 5.20 6.66 19.62
C PHE A 169 5.83 5.74 18.55
N PRO A 170 5.35 4.48 18.44
CA PRO A 170 5.94 3.47 17.55
C PRO A 170 5.78 3.80 16.06
N ASP A 171 4.85 4.70 15.73
CA ASP A 171 4.55 5.16 14.37
C ASP A 171 5.55 6.22 13.86
N GLY A 172 6.40 6.74 14.74
CA GLY A 172 7.48 7.67 14.38
C GLY A 172 7.41 9.01 15.11
N GLN A 173 8.42 9.83 14.88
CA GLN A 173 8.58 11.17 15.43
C GLN A 173 9.01 12.14 14.33
N LEU A 174 8.25 13.22 14.21
CA LEU A 174 8.53 14.33 13.30
C LEU A 174 9.15 15.49 14.09
N TYR A 175 10.11 16.16 13.48
CA TYR A 175 10.75 17.34 14.07
C TYR A 175 10.84 18.45 13.02
N VAL A 176 10.54 19.66 13.46
CA VAL A 176 10.73 20.87 12.65
C VAL A 176 11.28 21.99 13.52
N ASP A 177 12.26 22.70 12.98
CA ASP A 177 12.63 24.00 13.50
C ASP A 177 11.86 25.08 12.73
N LEU A 178 10.92 25.74 13.41
CA LEU A 178 10.07 26.77 12.81
C LEU A 178 10.81 28.10 12.55
N GLN A 179 12.10 28.20 12.91
CA GLN A 179 12.92 29.39 12.70
C GLN A 179 12.33 30.67 13.33
N GLY A 180 11.52 30.53 14.38
CA GLY A 180 10.76 31.65 14.99
C GLY A 180 11.62 32.72 15.66
N ALA A 181 12.93 32.49 15.82
CA ALA A 181 13.89 33.47 16.32
C ALA A 181 14.72 34.13 15.19
N GLY A 182 14.57 33.67 13.93
CA GLY A 182 15.28 34.18 12.77
C GLY A 182 14.49 35.26 12.01
N ALA A 183 15.09 35.79 10.94
CA ALA A 183 14.49 36.84 10.11
C ALA A 183 13.26 36.38 9.30
N ARG A 184 13.08 35.06 9.14
CA ARG A 184 11.94 34.47 8.42
C ARG A 184 11.54 33.15 9.07
N ALA A 185 10.31 33.08 9.55
CA ALA A 185 9.73 31.85 10.09
C ALA A 185 9.43 30.86 8.96
N ALA A 186 9.33 29.57 9.30
CA ALA A 186 8.95 28.54 8.35
C ALA A 186 7.49 28.72 7.90
N GLU A 187 7.24 28.70 6.60
CA GLU A 187 5.89 28.76 6.03
C GLU A 187 5.12 27.45 6.36
N PRO A 188 3.90 27.52 6.90
CA PRO A 188 3.13 26.35 7.31
C PRO A 188 2.96 25.29 6.20
N GLU A 189 2.77 25.71 4.95
CA GLU A 189 2.59 24.84 3.80
C GLU A 189 3.87 24.03 3.51
N THR A 190 5.03 24.67 3.70
CA THR A 190 6.33 24.01 3.53
C THR A 190 6.55 22.96 4.62
N VAL A 191 6.20 23.29 5.86
CA VAL A 191 6.30 22.35 7.00
C VAL A 191 5.36 21.16 6.78
N LEU A 192 4.10 21.42 6.44
CA LEU A 192 3.11 20.37 6.18
C LEU A 192 3.56 19.46 5.05
N GLY A 193 4.01 20.01 3.91
CA GLY A 193 4.52 19.22 2.79
C GLY A 193 5.71 18.33 3.18
N SER A 194 6.60 18.83 4.06
CA SER A 194 7.72 18.03 4.56
C SER A 194 7.28 16.85 5.43
N PHE A 195 6.26 17.03 6.27
CA PHE A 195 5.71 15.98 7.14
C PHE A 195 4.93 14.94 6.36
N LEU A 196 4.11 15.36 5.40
CA LEU A 196 3.36 14.48 4.53
C LEU A 196 4.30 13.55 3.75
N ARG A 197 5.36 14.09 3.15
CA ARG A 197 6.41 13.29 2.49
C ARG A 197 7.10 12.32 3.44
N ALA A 198 7.43 12.76 4.66
CA ALA A 198 8.04 11.88 5.65
C ALA A 198 7.11 10.71 6.05
N LEU A 199 5.80 10.93 6.03
CA LEU A 199 4.77 9.91 6.30
C LEU A 199 4.40 9.07 5.07
N GLY A 200 5.00 9.32 3.90
CA GLY A 200 4.85 8.48 2.71
C GLY A 200 3.79 8.91 1.71
N THR A 201 3.21 10.10 1.83
CA THR A 201 2.33 10.60 0.76
C THR A 201 3.16 10.93 -0.48
N ALA A 202 2.76 10.38 -1.63
CA ALA A 202 3.36 10.74 -2.91
C ALA A 202 3.16 12.25 -3.19
N ASP A 203 4.16 12.89 -3.81
CA ASP A 203 3.98 14.25 -4.33
C ASP A 203 2.90 14.19 -5.42
N SER A 204 1.78 14.88 -5.21
CA SER A 204 0.80 15.10 -6.29
C SER A 204 1.47 16.01 -7.33
N ALA A 205 1.91 15.41 -8.44
CA ALA A 205 2.40 16.11 -9.62
C ALA A 205 1.25 16.82 -10.36
#